data_AF-A0A3M2FJ31-F1
#
_entry.id   AF-A0A3M2FJ31-F1
#
_cell.length_a   1.000
_cell.length_b   1.000
_cell.length_c   1.000
_cell.angle_alpha   90.00
_cell.angle_beta   90.00
_cell.angle_gamma   90.00
#
_symmetry.space_group_name_H-M   'P 1'
#
loop_
_entity.id
_entity.type
_entity.pdbx_description
1 polymer ?
#
loop_
_entity_poly.entity_id
_entity_poly.type
_entity_poly.pdbx_seq_one_letter_code
_entity_poly.pdbx_strand_id
1 'polypeptide(L)'
;MSDLQQLHDFYLTTKPSARKVQTASQVLIRLCKQLNVDGPSDINEGYFTEIPAAVDTYYENDIHKAIQDKSVIAEMVGRYGPRDGYEIIMEKLLEEADSNLRQFCIQAMEYAGRKDFTLVAGYIDRYKNSDEQVMREVVARMVSRIFNAGNEKFIHEKIIEWMEQKEIAFLLQIKQNFSNYIRQKEDFANDASYRHFYDWLNKLLLEHN
;
A
#
# COMPACT_ATOMS: atom_id res chain seq x y z
N MET A 1 -7.84 15.38 6.59
CA MET A 1 -7.35 15.97 5.33
C MET A 1 -8.58 16.20 4.51
N SER A 2 -8.90 17.45 4.18
CA SER A 2 -10.25 17.81 3.72
C SER A 2 -10.46 17.73 2.22
N ASP A 3 -9.39 17.79 1.43
CA ASP A 3 -9.46 17.98 -0.02
C ASP A 3 -8.22 17.49 -0.77
N LEU A 4 -8.32 17.44 -2.10
CA LEU A 4 -7.27 16.95 -2.99
C LEU A 4 -6.04 17.88 -3.02
N GLN A 5 -6.22 19.19 -2.82
CA GLN A 5 -5.11 20.15 -2.76
C GLN A 5 -4.21 19.85 -1.55
N GLN A 6 -4.81 19.63 -0.37
CA GLN A 6 -4.06 19.25 0.82
C GLN A 6 -3.31 17.93 0.63
N LEU A 7 -3.93 16.93 -0.01
CA LEU A 7 -3.27 15.65 -0.31
C LEU A 7 -2.03 15.85 -1.19
N HIS A 8 -2.15 16.67 -2.22
CA HIS A 8 -1.03 17.02 -3.08
C HIS A 8 0.06 17.78 -2.31
N ASP A 9 -0.30 18.76 -1.49
CA ASP A 9 0.67 19.54 -0.73
C ASP A 9 1.43 18.67 0.27
N PHE A 10 0.74 17.77 0.97
CA PHE A 10 1.38 16.75 1.81
C PHE A 10 2.32 15.86 1.00
N TYR A 11 1.89 15.40 -0.18
CA TYR A 11 2.74 14.62 -1.07
C TYR A 11 4.04 15.37 -1.42
N LEU A 12 3.97 16.68 -1.70
CA LEU A 12 5.15 17.51 -1.98
C LEU A 12 6.13 17.62 -0.81
N THR A 13 5.65 17.61 0.44
CA THR A 13 6.53 17.66 1.63
C THR A 13 7.51 16.49 1.69
N THR A 14 7.22 15.41 0.96
CA THR A 14 8.02 14.17 0.96
C THR A 14 9.13 14.17 -0.08
N LYS A 15 9.34 15.33 -0.73
CA LYS A 15 10.38 15.57 -1.74
C LYS A 15 10.35 14.54 -2.88
N PRO A 16 9.20 14.30 -3.52
CA PRO A 16 9.12 13.45 -4.71
C PRO A 16 10.00 14.01 -5.83
N SER A 17 10.37 13.17 -6.79
CA SER A 17 11.16 13.62 -7.94
C SER A 17 10.38 14.64 -8.80
N ALA A 18 11.08 15.49 -9.54
CA ALA A 18 10.44 16.52 -10.39
C ALA A 18 9.39 15.92 -11.36
N ARG A 19 9.66 14.74 -11.91
CA ARG A 19 8.71 14.02 -12.78
C ARG A 19 7.45 13.57 -12.04
N LYS A 20 7.58 13.14 -10.79
CA LYS A 20 6.45 12.75 -9.94
C LYS A 20 5.61 13.96 -9.57
N VAL A 21 6.24 15.08 -9.22
CA VAL A 21 5.55 16.37 -8.99
C VAL A 21 4.75 16.76 -10.22
N GLN A 22 5.37 16.77 -11.39
CA GLN A 22 4.71 17.13 -12.65
C GLN A 22 3.48 16.23 -12.93
N THR A 23 3.62 14.92 -12.76
CA THR A 23 2.52 13.98 -12.99
C THR A 23 1.38 14.22 -11.98
N ALA A 24 1.70 14.38 -10.69
CA ALA A 24 0.70 14.63 -9.65
C ALA A 24 -0.06 15.94 -9.91
N SER A 25 0.62 17.03 -10.26
CA SER A 25 -0.05 18.29 -10.60
C SER A 25 -0.92 18.17 -11.86
N GLN A 26 -0.52 17.37 -12.85
CA GLN A 26 -1.36 17.10 -14.01
C GLN A 26 -2.62 16.31 -13.64
N VAL A 27 -2.52 15.31 -12.74
CA VAL A 27 -3.67 14.56 -12.23
C VAL A 27 -4.70 15.51 -11.61
N LEU A 28 -4.27 16.47 -10.78
CA LEU A 28 -5.17 17.47 -10.18
C LEU A 28 -5.97 18.23 -11.24
N ILE A 29 -5.31 18.75 -12.27
CA ILE A 29 -5.96 19.49 -13.37
C ILE A 29 -6.99 18.62 -14.11
N ARG A 30 -6.64 17.36 -14.40
CA ARG A 30 -7.51 16.42 -15.11
C ARG A 30 -8.75 16.08 -14.30
N LEU A 31 -8.57 15.85 -13.00
CA LEU A 31 -9.67 15.57 -12.08
C LEU A 31 -10.61 16.79 -11.94
N CYS A 32 -10.06 18.01 -11.84
CA CYS A 32 -10.89 19.21 -11.78
C CYS A 32 -11.75 19.36 -13.04
N LYS A 33 -11.15 19.15 -14.21
CA LYS A 33 -11.86 19.18 -15.49
C LYS A 33 -12.95 18.10 -15.55
N GLN A 34 -12.65 16.88 -15.12
CA GLN A 34 -13.59 15.77 -15.25
C GLN A 34 -14.74 15.84 -14.25
N LEU A 35 -14.48 16.27 -13.02
CA LEU A 35 -15.49 16.45 -11.98
C LEU A 35 -16.23 17.80 -12.10
N ASN A 36 -15.86 18.62 -13.09
CA ASN A 36 -16.44 19.94 -13.35
C ASN A 36 -16.43 20.85 -12.11
N VAL A 37 -15.25 20.99 -11.51
CA VAL A 37 -14.99 21.88 -10.36
C VAL A 37 -13.90 22.90 -10.69
N ASP A 38 -13.90 24.03 -9.98
CA ASP A 38 -13.02 25.16 -10.27
C ASP A 38 -11.57 24.91 -9.84
N GLY A 39 -11.37 24.11 -8.79
CA GLY A 39 -10.03 23.76 -8.33
C GLY A 39 -9.95 22.49 -7.48
N PRO A 40 -8.71 22.04 -7.19
CA PRO A 40 -8.47 20.82 -6.41
C PRO A 40 -8.92 20.92 -4.96
N SER A 41 -9.09 22.14 -4.42
CA SER A 41 -9.70 22.35 -3.10
C SER A 41 -11.19 22.02 -3.05
N ASP A 42 -11.87 22.01 -4.21
CA ASP A 42 -13.31 21.72 -4.29
C ASP A 42 -13.59 20.21 -4.33
N ILE A 43 -12.58 19.41 -4.67
CA ILE A 43 -12.61 17.95 -4.59
C ILE A 43 -12.35 17.58 -3.13
N ASN A 44 -13.42 17.60 -2.33
CA ASN A 44 -13.42 17.22 -0.91
C ASN A 44 -13.73 15.73 -0.71
N GLU A 45 -13.80 15.28 0.55
CA GLU A 45 -14.07 13.89 0.94
C GLU A 45 -15.30 13.26 0.23
N GLY A 46 -16.33 14.04 -0.09
CA GLY A 46 -17.49 13.54 -0.83
C GLY A 46 -17.17 13.09 -2.26
N TYR A 47 -16.23 13.76 -2.93
CA TYR A 47 -15.80 13.46 -4.29
C TYR A 47 -14.70 12.40 -4.37
N PHE A 48 -14.04 12.08 -3.25
CA PHE A 48 -12.89 11.16 -3.25
C PHE A 48 -13.26 9.79 -3.83
N THR A 49 -14.47 9.32 -3.58
CA THR A 49 -14.98 8.05 -4.12
C THR A 49 -15.17 8.06 -5.63
N GLU A 50 -15.27 9.23 -6.25
CA GLU A 50 -15.47 9.40 -7.70
C GLU A 50 -14.15 9.50 -8.47
N ILE A 51 -13.04 9.77 -7.77
CA ILE A 51 -11.71 10.00 -8.38
C ILE A 51 -11.30 8.89 -9.36
N PRO A 52 -11.35 7.58 -9.02
CA PRO A 52 -10.96 6.53 -9.97
C PRO A 52 -11.78 6.54 -11.26
N ALA A 53 -13.10 6.71 -11.15
CA ALA A 53 -14.01 6.75 -12.30
C ALA A 53 -13.83 8.03 -13.14
N ALA A 54 -13.52 9.15 -12.50
CA ALA A 54 -13.16 10.38 -13.20
C ALA A 54 -11.88 10.19 -14.03
N VAL A 55 -10.86 9.49 -13.50
CA VAL A 55 -9.66 9.19 -14.31
C VAL A 55 -10.02 8.35 -15.53
N ASP A 56 -10.86 7.32 -15.38
CA ASP A 56 -11.29 6.50 -16.52
C ASP A 56 -12.02 7.31 -17.57
N THR A 57 -12.95 8.16 -17.14
CA THR A 57 -13.74 9.00 -18.07
C THR A 57 -12.85 10.03 -18.78
N TYR A 58 -11.82 10.55 -18.11
CA TYR A 58 -10.85 11.44 -18.75
C TYR A 58 -10.04 10.73 -19.84
N TYR A 59 -9.78 9.43 -19.67
CA TYR A 59 -8.97 8.61 -20.55
C TYR A 59 -9.75 7.47 -21.22
N GLU A 60 -11.00 7.71 -21.61
CA GLU A 60 -11.88 6.69 -22.23
C GLU A 60 -11.19 5.90 -23.37
N ASN A 61 -10.21 6.50 -24.03
CA ASN A 61 -9.47 5.91 -25.15
C ASN A 61 -7.97 5.63 -24.87
N ASP A 62 -7.48 5.79 -23.65
CA ASP A 62 -6.05 5.61 -23.29
C ASP A 62 -5.88 5.00 -21.89
N ILE A 63 -6.17 3.70 -21.80
CA ILE A 63 -6.11 2.92 -20.55
C ILE A 63 -4.73 3.00 -19.88
N HIS A 64 -3.65 3.09 -20.66
CA HIS A 64 -2.30 3.16 -20.10
C HIS A 64 -2.06 4.47 -19.33
N LYS A 65 -2.56 5.59 -19.85
CA LYS A 65 -2.50 6.86 -19.10
C LYS A 65 -3.45 6.86 -17.90
N ALA A 66 -4.61 6.21 -18.01
CA ALA A 66 -5.52 6.03 -16.88
C ALA A 66 -4.82 5.28 -15.73
N ILE A 67 -4.18 4.15 -16.03
CA ILE A 67 -3.41 3.35 -15.07
C ILE A 67 -2.27 4.17 -14.45
N GLN A 68 -1.56 4.96 -15.24
CA GLN A 68 -0.48 5.81 -14.72
C GLN A 68 -1.00 6.84 -13.73
N ASP A 69 -2.09 7.55 -14.05
CA ASP A 69 -2.67 8.56 -13.19
C ASP A 69 -3.30 7.93 -11.92
N LYS A 70 -3.98 6.79 -12.06
CA LYS A 70 -4.45 5.96 -10.93
C LYS A 70 -3.32 5.50 -10.03
N SER A 71 -2.16 5.15 -10.59
CA SER A 71 -0.97 4.80 -9.79
C SER A 71 -0.47 6.00 -8.98
N VAL A 72 -0.48 7.20 -9.53
CA VAL A 72 -0.11 8.41 -8.78
C VAL A 72 -1.12 8.70 -7.66
N ILE A 73 -2.42 8.50 -7.93
CA ILE A 73 -3.46 8.60 -6.90
C ILE A 73 -3.23 7.56 -5.80
N ALA A 74 -2.97 6.30 -6.16
CA ALA A 74 -2.63 5.24 -5.22
C ALA A 74 -1.42 5.62 -4.36
N GLU A 75 -0.39 6.25 -4.94
CA GLU A 75 0.78 6.70 -4.18
C GLU A 75 0.43 7.82 -3.20
N MET A 76 -0.31 8.85 -3.66
CA MET A 76 -0.70 9.97 -2.80
C MET A 76 -1.59 9.49 -1.65
N VAL A 77 -2.63 8.72 -1.98
CA VAL A 77 -3.62 8.18 -1.03
C VAL A 77 -2.97 7.13 -0.12
N GLY A 78 -2.27 6.14 -0.69
CA GLY A 78 -1.50 5.10 0.02
C GLY A 78 -0.62 5.62 1.14
N ARG A 79 0.02 6.77 0.91
CA ARG A 79 1.01 7.33 1.82
C ARG A 79 0.46 8.39 2.76
N TYR A 80 -0.48 9.20 2.27
CA TYR A 80 -0.88 10.45 2.89
C TYR A 80 -2.39 10.71 2.84
N GLY A 81 -3.17 9.73 2.38
CA GLY A 81 -4.63 9.75 2.35
C GLY A 81 -5.25 10.07 3.71
N PRO A 82 -6.52 10.50 3.74
CA PRO A 82 -7.22 10.72 5.00
C PRO A 82 -7.39 9.37 5.71
N ARG A 83 -7.60 9.36 7.03
CA ARG A 83 -7.98 8.10 7.70
C ARG A 83 -9.35 7.62 7.23
N ASP A 84 -10.26 8.57 7.00
CA ASP A 84 -11.62 8.30 6.54
C ASP A 84 -11.68 8.37 5.00
N GLY A 85 -12.34 7.39 4.36
CA GLY A 85 -12.53 7.36 2.90
C GLY A 85 -11.33 6.91 2.07
N TYR A 86 -10.12 6.80 2.65
CA TYR A 86 -8.95 6.20 2.02
C TYR A 86 -9.22 4.78 1.52
N GLU A 87 -9.90 3.98 2.33
CA GLU A 87 -10.22 2.58 2.01
C GLU A 87 -11.07 2.50 0.75
N ILE A 88 -12.01 3.43 0.54
CA ILE A 88 -12.90 3.40 -0.62
C ILE A 88 -12.12 3.60 -1.92
N ILE A 89 -11.16 4.53 -1.95
CA ILE A 89 -10.32 4.73 -3.13
C ILE A 89 -9.44 3.50 -3.36
N MET A 90 -8.78 3.01 -2.30
CA MET A 90 -7.87 1.87 -2.44
C MET A 90 -8.61 0.60 -2.86
N GLU A 91 -9.80 0.33 -2.32
CA GLU A 91 -10.65 -0.78 -2.74
C GLU A 91 -10.98 -0.71 -4.22
N LYS A 92 -11.45 0.45 -4.72
CA LYS A 92 -11.73 0.62 -6.15
C LYS A 92 -10.50 0.38 -7.02
N LEU A 93 -9.34 0.89 -6.61
CA LEU A 93 -8.10 0.69 -7.36
C LEU A 93 -7.60 -0.77 -7.29
N LEU A 94 -7.96 -1.52 -6.25
CA LEU A 94 -7.65 -2.94 -6.09
C LEU A 94 -8.61 -3.86 -6.87
N GLU A 95 -9.74 -3.35 -7.33
CA GLU A 95 -10.69 -4.05 -8.21
C GLU A 95 -10.35 -3.90 -9.70
N GLU A 96 -9.40 -3.03 -10.04
CA GLU A 96 -8.96 -2.78 -11.41
C GLU A 96 -8.41 -4.04 -12.08
N ALA A 97 -8.62 -4.19 -13.39
CA ALA A 97 -8.16 -5.37 -14.14
C ALA A 97 -6.63 -5.45 -14.26
N ASP A 98 -5.92 -4.32 -14.23
CA ASP A 98 -4.46 -4.28 -14.35
C ASP A 98 -3.76 -4.74 -13.06
N SER A 99 -3.03 -5.84 -13.15
CA SER A 99 -2.35 -6.43 -11.99
C SER A 99 -1.19 -5.57 -11.48
N ASN A 100 -0.54 -4.78 -12.34
CA ASN A 100 0.54 -3.90 -11.90
C ASN A 100 0.00 -2.75 -11.05
N LEU A 101 -1.16 -2.20 -11.42
CA LEU A 101 -1.87 -1.20 -10.63
C LEU A 101 -2.28 -1.76 -9.27
N ARG A 102 -2.92 -2.94 -9.24
CA ARG A 102 -3.28 -3.60 -7.97
C ARG A 102 -2.05 -3.84 -7.09
N GLN A 103 -0.97 -4.33 -7.68
CA GLN A 103 0.30 -4.54 -7.00
C GLN A 103 0.86 -3.24 -6.41
N PHE A 104 0.86 -2.17 -7.22
CA PHE A 104 1.34 -0.86 -6.81
C PHE A 104 0.47 -0.27 -5.70
N CYS A 105 -0.84 -0.43 -5.77
CA CYS A 105 -1.77 -0.03 -4.71
C CYS A 105 -1.40 -0.65 -3.37
N ILE A 106 -1.23 -1.98 -3.30
CA ILE A 106 -0.80 -2.65 -2.06
C ILE A 106 0.53 -2.07 -1.57
N GLN A 107 1.51 -1.88 -2.45
CA GLN A 107 2.81 -1.32 -2.07
C GLN A 107 2.69 0.11 -1.54
N ALA A 108 1.77 0.92 -2.08
CA ALA A 108 1.55 2.28 -1.60
C ALA A 108 0.96 2.29 -0.18
N MET A 109 0.10 1.31 0.16
CA MET A 109 -0.49 1.16 1.50
C MET A 109 0.53 0.87 2.58
N GLU A 110 1.71 0.36 2.23
CA GLU A 110 2.80 0.10 3.17
C GLU A 110 3.08 1.30 4.08
N TYR A 111 3.00 2.52 3.54
CA TYR A 111 3.25 3.75 4.29
C TYR A 111 2.17 4.04 5.33
N ALA A 112 0.90 3.79 5.00
CA ALA A 112 -0.18 3.82 5.97
C ALA A 112 0.04 2.74 7.04
N GLY A 113 0.35 1.52 6.62
CA GLY A 113 0.62 0.38 7.50
C GLY A 113 1.80 0.61 8.46
N ARG A 114 2.86 1.31 8.03
CA ARG A 114 3.99 1.68 8.88
C ARG A 114 3.57 2.62 10.02
N LYS A 115 2.58 3.49 9.79
CA LYS A 115 2.03 4.39 10.82
C LYS A 115 1.03 3.67 11.73
N ASP A 116 0.23 2.81 11.14
CA ASP A 116 -0.80 2.03 11.82
C ASP A 116 -1.08 0.75 11.03
N PHE A 117 -0.57 -0.38 11.55
CA PHE A 117 -0.73 -1.68 10.90
C PHE A 117 -2.20 -2.10 10.75
N THR A 118 -3.09 -1.65 11.63
CA THR A 118 -4.49 -2.07 11.62
C THR A 118 -5.22 -1.61 10.35
N LEU A 119 -4.80 -0.49 9.75
CA LEU A 119 -5.33 0.04 8.49
C LEU A 119 -5.07 -0.87 7.28
N VAL A 120 -4.05 -1.72 7.36
CA VAL A 120 -3.66 -2.61 6.25
C VAL A 120 -3.83 -4.09 6.56
N ALA A 121 -4.10 -4.44 7.82
CA ALA A 121 -4.23 -5.83 8.27
C ALA A 121 -5.31 -6.59 7.47
N GLY A 122 -6.47 -5.99 7.24
CA GLY A 122 -7.55 -6.61 6.45
C GLY A 122 -7.15 -6.90 5.00
N TYR A 123 -6.36 -6.03 4.38
CA TYR A 123 -5.84 -6.26 3.03
C TYR A 123 -4.79 -7.37 3.01
N ILE A 124 -3.91 -7.44 4.02
CA ILE A 124 -2.97 -8.56 4.15
C ILE A 124 -3.75 -9.87 4.29
N ASP A 125 -4.77 -9.90 5.15
CA ASP A 125 -5.62 -11.07 5.37
C ASP A 125 -6.36 -11.50 4.09
N ARG A 126 -6.80 -10.55 3.26
CA ARG A 126 -7.41 -10.84 1.95
C ARG A 126 -6.43 -11.45 0.96
N TYR A 127 -5.23 -10.86 0.83
CA TYR A 127 -4.30 -11.21 -0.25
C TYR A 127 -3.26 -12.28 0.11
N LYS A 128 -3.14 -12.68 1.39
CA LYS A 128 -2.23 -13.77 1.81
C LYS A 128 -2.48 -15.08 1.06
N ASN A 129 -3.74 -15.32 0.69
CA ASN A 129 -4.22 -16.49 -0.05
C ASN A 129 -4.72 -16.15 -1.46
N SER A 130 -4.33 -14.99 -2.01
CA SER A 130 -4.68 -14.63 -3.39
C SER A 130 -4.18 -15.69 -4.37
N ASP A 131 -4.93 -16.01 -5.43
CA ASP A 131 -4.47 -16.91 -6.49
C ASP A 131 -3.27 -16.33 -7.25
N GLU A 132 -3.12 -15.00 -7.26
CA GLU A 132 -2.00 -14.30 -7.87
C GLU A 132 -0.75 -14.35 -6.98
N GLN A 133 0.26 -15.11 -7.41
CA GLN A 133 1.53 -15.23 -6.67
C GLN A 133 2.16 -13.88 -6.33
N VAL A 134 2.15 -12.94 -7.27
CA VAL A 134 2.71 -11.60 -7.09
C VAL A 134 2.01 -10.85 -5.94
N MET A 135 0.70 -11.00 -5.79
CA MET A 135 -0.05 -10.35 -4.71
C MET A 135 0.33 -10.92 -3.36
N ARG A 136 0.42 -12.26 -3.24
CA ARG A 136 0.88 -12.94 -2.01
C ARG A 136 2.28 -12.47 -1.60
N GLU A 137 3.21 -12.42 -2.55
CA GLU A 137 4.59 -11.98 -2.31
C GLU A 137 4.66 -10.52 -1.86
N VAL A 138 3.84 -9.66 -2.46
CA VAL A 138 3.82 -8.23 -2.10
C VAL A 138 3.26 -8.02 -0.70
N VAL A 139 2.17 -8.67 -0.31
CA VAL A 139 1.67 -8.54 1.07
C VAL A 139 2.61 -9.18 2.10
N ALA A 140 3.27 -10.29 1.77
CA ALA A 140 4.30 -10.88 2.63
C ALA A 140 5.49 -9.92 2.83
N ARG A 141 5.92 -9.22 1.77
CA ARG A 141 7.00 -8.22 1.86
C ARG A 141 6.57 -7.00 2.65
N MET A 142 5.32 -6.58 2.50
CA MET A 142 4.74 -5.47 3.25
C MET A 142 4.79 -5.71 4.76
N VAL A 143 4.49 -6.93 5.23
CA VAL A 143 4.63 -7.31 6.66
C VAL A 143 6.05 -7.05 7.17
N SER A 144 7.08 -7.52 6.46
CA SER A 144 8.49 -7.31 6.87
C SER A 144 8.86 -5.83 6.95
N ARG A 145 8.33 -4.99 6.05
CA ARG A 145 8.63 -3.56 6.03
C ARG A 145 7.88 -2.77 7.10
N ILE A 146 6.67 -3.19 7.45
CA ILE A 146 5.87 -2.57 8.51
C ILE A 146 6.40 -2.95 9.90
N PHE A 147 6.94 -4.17 10.05
CA PHE A 147 7.60 -4.62 11.27
C PHE A 147 8.63 -3.61 11.79
N ASN A 148 9.46 -3.11 10.89
CA ASN A 148 10.51 -2.15 11.19
C ASN A 148 10.02 -0.73 11.53
N ALA A 149 8.72 -0.47 11.45
CA ALA A 149 8.14 0.82 11.78
C ALA A 149 7.57 0.87 13.21
N GLY A 150 7.98 -0.04 14.09
CA GLY A 150 7.52 -0.12 15.47
C GLY A 150 6.20 -0.88 15.67
N ASN A 151 5.77 -1.65 14.65
CA ASN A 151 4.56 -2.47 14.69
C ASN A 151 4.84 -3.93 15.10
N GLU A 152 5.99 -4.19 15.72
CA GLU A 152 6.49 -5.54 16.03
C GLU A 152 5.46 -6.37 16.80
N LYS A 153 4.86 -5.80 17.86
CA LYS A 153 3.85 -6.48 18.70
C LYS A 153 2.62 -6.92 17.89
N PHE A 154 2.05 -6.03 17.08
CA PHE A 154 0.86 -6.34 16.28
C PHE A 154 1.17 -7.43 15.23
N ILE A 155 2.36 -7.40 14.65
CA ILE A 155 2.78 -8.42 13.68
C ILE A 155 3.01 -9.76 14.36
N HIS A 156 3.58 -9.79 15.57
CA HIS A 156 3.70 -11.03 16.34
C HIS A 156 2.32 -11.65 16.60
N GLU A 157 1.36 -10.84 17.06
CA GLU A 157 -0.02 -11.28 17.32
C GLU A 157 -0.66 -11.85 16.05
N LYS A 158 -0.52 -11.16 14.90
CA LYS A 158 -1.03 -11.66 13.62
C LYS A 158 -0.35 -12.92 13.13
N ILE A 159 0.95 -13.08 13.34
CA ILE A 159 1.64 -14.31 12.96
C ILE A 159 1.16 -15.50 13.79
N ILE A 160 0.89 -15.31 15.08
CA ILE A 160 0.30 -16.34 15.92
C ILE A 160 -1.10 -16.71 15.40
N GLU A 161 -1.94 -15.71 15.10
CA GLU A 161 -3.26 -15.93 14.51
C GLU A 161 -3.18 -16.73 13.18
N TRP A 162 -2.28 -16.34 12.28
CA TRP A 162 -2.06 -17.03 11.01
C TRP A 162 -1.49 -18.44 11.19
N MET A 163 -0.70 -18.67 12.25
CA MET A 163 -0.21 -20.01 12.59
C MET A 163 -1.36 -20.92 13.02
N GLU A 164 -2.26 -20.42 13.87
CA GLU A 164 -3.47 -21.14 14.29
C GLU A 164 -4.41 -21.45 13.11
N GLN A 165 -4.48 -20.53 12.14
CA GLN A 165 -5.18 -20.70 10.86
C GLN A 165 -4.46 -21.63 9.86
N LYS A 166 -3.27 -22.13 10.21
CA LYS A 166 -2.43 -23.01 9.37
C LYS A 166 -2.00 -22.36 8.04
N GLU A 167 -1.77 -21.06 8.04
CA GLU A 167 -1.30 -20.29 6.87
C GLU A 167 0.21 -20.48 6.61
N ILE A 168 0.69 -21.73 6.68
CA ILE A 168 2.11 -22.08 6.71
C ILE A 168 2.85 -21.56 5.46
N ALA A 169 2.24 -21.67 4.28
CA ALA A 169 2.84 -21.19 3.04
C ALA A 169 3.11 -19.69 3.05
N PHE A 170 2.19 -18.90 3.63
CA PHE A 170 2.34 -17.46 3.76
C PHE A 170 3.41 -17.09 4.81
N LEU A 171 3.40 -17.77 5.96
CA LEU A 171 4.41 -17.57 7.00
C LEU A 171 5.83 -17.91 6.53
N LEU A 172 5.98 -18.92 5.67
CA LEU A 172 7.26 -19.24 5.03
C LEU A 172 7.72 -18.12 4.07
N GLN A 173 6.80 -17.46 3.35
CA GLN A 173 7.14 -16.31 2.51
C GLN A 173 7.59 -15.11 3.35
N ILE A 174 6.91 -14.84 4.47
CA ILE A 174 7.34 -13.81 5.43
C ILE A 174 8.75 -14.15 5.92
N LYS A 175 8.98 -15.38 6.40
CA LYS A 175 10.31 -15.82 6.85
C LYS A 175 11.40 -15.62 5.80
N GLN A 176 11.11 -15.95 4.54
CA GLN A 176 12.03 -15.77 3.43
C GLN A 176 12.37 -14.29 3.18
N ASN A 177 11.40 -13.38 3.31
CA ASN A 177 11.65 -11.94 3.20
C ASN A 177 12.59 -11.45 4.30
N PHE A 178 12.37 -11.84 5.55
CA PHE A 178 13.29 -11.52 6.66
C PHE A 178 14.71 -12.06 6.40
N SER A 179 14.83 -13.30 5.91
CA SER A 179 16.13 -13.88 5.52
C SER A 179 16.85 -13.05 4.44
N ASN A 180 16.11 -12.60 3.43
CA ASN A 180 16.66 -11.77 2.35
C ASN A 180 17.18 -10.43 2.89
N TYR A 181 16.41 -9.75 3.75
CA TYR A 181 16.80 -8.51 4.40
C TYR A 181 18.11 -8.65 5.19
N ILE A 182 18.21 -9.71 6.00
CA ILE A 182 19.40 -10.03 6.79
C ILE A 182 20.63 -10.27 5.88
N ARG A 183 20.44 -11.00 4.77
CA ARG A 183 21.54 -11.32 3.84
C ARG A 183 22.04 -10.09 3.09
N GLN A 184 21.12 -9.23 2.67
CA GLN A 184 21.43 -8.05 1.86
C GLN A 184 21.91 -6.86 2.70
N LYS A 185 21.76 -6.93 4.04
CA LYS A 185 22.07 -5.82 4.97
C LYS A 185 21.39 -4.51 4.57
N GLU A 186 20.17 -4.60 4.03
CA GLU A 186 19.45 -3.43 3.51
C GLU A 186 19.11 -2.40 4.60
N ASP A 187 19.21 -2.78 5.88
CA ASP A 187 19.03 -1.87 7.01
C ASP A 187 19.92 -2.24 8.20
N PHE A 188 21.14 -1.69 8.22
CA PHE A 188 22.13 -1.93 9.27
C PHE A 188 21.65 -1.53 10.67
N ALA A 189 20.74 -0.57 10.79
CA ALA A 189 20.23 -0.14 12.10
C ALA A 189 19.33 -1.19 12.74
N ASN A 190 18.67 -2.02 11.92
CA ASN A 190 17.63 -2.94 12.36
C ASN A 190 18.00 -4.43 12.19
N ASP A 191 19.22 -4.74 11.73
CA ASP A 191 19.70 -6.11 11.48
C ASP A 191 19.50 -7.05 12.68
N ALA A 192 19.69 -6.56 13.91
CA ALA A 192 19.47 -7.34 15.12
C ALA A 192 17.99 -7.72 15.34
N SER A 193 17.05 -6.77 15.13
CA SER A 193 15.61 -7.04 15.25
C SER A 193 15.14 -8.02 14.16
N TYR A 194 15.58 -7.83 12.92
CA TYR A 194 15.28 -8.76 11.82
C TYR A 194 15.78 -10.20 12.12
N ARG A 195 17.00 -10.35 12.64
CA ARG A 195 17.54 -11.67 13.03
C ARG A 195 16.73 -12.30 14.16
N HIS A 196 16.44 -11.53 15.21
CA HIS A 196 15.67 -12.03 16.34
C HIS A 196 14.29 -12.53 15.91
N PHE A 197 13.59 -11.73 15.08
CA PHE A 197 12.30 -12.11 14.53
C PHE A 197 12.39 -13.34 13.63
N TYR A 198 13.40 -13.41 12.75
CA TYR A 198 13.63 -14.57 11.89
C TYR A 198 13.80 -15.85 12.70
N ASP A 199 14.64 -15.81 13.75
CA ASP A 199 14.90 -16.95 14.62
C ASP A 199 13.64 -17.38 15.39
N TRP A 200 12.88 -16.40 15.91
CA TRP A 200 11.60 -16.64 16.57
C TRP A 200 10.59 -17.31 15.63
N LEU A 201 10.36 -16.74 14.44
CA LEU A 201 9.43 -17.29 13.45
C LEU A 201 9.87 -18.68 12.98
N ASN A 202 11.17 -18.90 12.81
CA ASN A 202 11.69 -20.21 12.44
C ASN A 202 11.43 -21.26 13.53
N LYS A 203 11.64 -20.92 14.80
CA LYS A 203 11.32 -21.80 15.93
C LYS A 203 9.82 -22.11 15.98
N LEU A 204 8.98 -21.09 15.86
CA LEU A 204 7.52 -21.24 15.86
C LEU A 204 7.05 -22.21 14.76
N LEU A 205 7.59 -22.06 13.54
CA LEU A 205 7.27 -22.94 12.40
C LEU A 205 7.77 -24.38 12.62
N LEU A 206 8.88 -24.61 13.33
CA LEU A 206 9.36 -25.96 13.63
C LEU A 206 8.51 -26.68 14.68
N GLU A 207 7.89 -25.94 15.61
CA GLU A 207 7.04 -26.50 16.65
C GLU A 207 5.64 -26.90 16.14
N HIS A 208 5.24 -26.42 14.96
CA HIS A 208 3.90 -26.60 14.38
C HIS A 208 3.89 -27.41 13.06
N ASN A 209 5.03 -27.96 12.64
CA ASN A 209 5.15 -28.95 11.55
C ASN A 209 5.32 -30.36 12.11
#